data_AF-A0A0H5CRT7-F1
#
_entry.id   AF-A0A0H5CRT7-F1
#
_cell.length_a   1.000
_cell.length_b   1.000
_cell.length_c   1.000
_cell.angle_alpha   90.00
_cell.angle_beta   90.00
_cell.angle_gamma   90.00
#
_symmetry.space_group_name_H-M   'P 1'
#
loop_
_entity.id
_entity.type
_entity.pdbx_description
1 polymer ?
#
loop_
_entity_poly.entity_id
_entity_poly.type
_entity_poly.pdbx_seq_one_letter_code
_entity_poly.pdbx_strand_id
1 'polypeptide(L)'
;MRRRMVLTLTLGLVVAAAPGADAAPTTGVGQVFMVNPVQSSGNQALTDNKDADAAVPASAYVTVPLRNLDGSGTLTGKWVNVRAETGKPARSADGRFVFTRNQDEFEQVMAYFWVNQAQEYLQSIGFGSELAPVNAESQDVRTNQWGQDNSYSWDKHDIIRLGKGGVDDAEDAEVIVHEYGHAVHDAQVTGFGSAHEAGSIGEAFGDYLAVTVGLNAAQQYGWPVNAPAACVADWDAVSYTAAAPHCLRRIDSNLTYADMTNTSVHRDGMIWSRALWDIRNALGSTKADRIIVNAQFGFAPDTTFSAAALTTVATAQSMYGPAAANTVRAAFAARGIPGL
;
A
#
# COMPACT_ATOMS: atom_id res chain seq x y z
N MET A 1 43.27 72.65 27.64
CA MET A 1 42.70 71.28 27.65
C MET A 1 41.22 71.36 28.01
N ARG A 2 40.31 71.28 27.02
CA ARG A 2 38.85 71.16 27.24
C ARG A 2 38.37 69.94 26.47
N ARG A 3 37.98 68.87 27.18
CA ARG A 3 37.39 67.66 26.60
C ARG A 3 35.98 68.00 26.12
N ARG A 4 35.72 67.83 24.81
CA ARG A 4 34.37 67.79 24.26
C ARG A 4 33.82 66.39 24.44
N MET A 5 32.74 66.28 25.20
CA MET A 5 31.98 65.04 25.40
C MET A 5 30.98 64.94 24.24
N VAL A 6 31.13 63.92 23.38
CA VAL A 6 30.18 63.62 22.32
C VAL A 6 29.17 62.64 22.90
N LEU A 7 27.91 63.06 22.98
CA LEU A 7 26.78 62.23 23.41
C LEU A 7 26.23 61.52 22.17
N THR A 8 26.51 60.23 22.03
CA THR A 8 25.97 59.40 20.95
C THR A 8 24.58 58.91 21.36
N LEU A 9 23.54 59.41 20.68
CA LEU A 9 22.17 58.94 20.85
C LEU A 9 21.97 57.68 19.99
N THR A 10 21.96 56.50 20.60
CA THR A 10 21.60 55.24 19.92
C THR A 10 20.09 55.13 19.82
N LEU A 11 19.54 55.40 18.63
CA LEU A 11 18.17 55.02 18.29
C LEU A 11 18.13 53.48 18.15
N GLY A 12 17.57 52.80 19.14
CA GLY A 12 17.28 51.37 19.04
C GLY A 12 16.08 51.16 18.11
N LEU A 13 16.34 50.65 16.90
CA LEU A 13 15.28 50.06 16.08
C LEU A 13 14.84 48.75 16.76
N VAL A 14 13.65 48.75 17.37
CA VAL A 14 12.98 47.51 17.76
C VAL A 14 12.39 46.94 16.46
N VAL A 15 13.11 45.99 15.85
CA VAL A 15 12.52 45.15 14.80
C VAL A 15 11.58 44.18 15.51
N ALA A 16 10.28 44.43 15.43
CA ALA A 16 9.30 43.41 15.78
C ALA A 16 9.49 42.23 14.81
N ALA A 17 9.94 41.09 15.32
CA ALA A 17 9.95 39.86 14.56
C ALA A 17 8.51 39.59 14.10
N ALA A 18 8.32 39.39 12.80
CA ALA A 18 7.07 38.83 12.31
C ALA A 18 6.83 37.51 13.07
N PRO A 19 5.60 37.22 13.54
CA PRO A 19 5.31 35.91 14.10
C PRO A 19 5.74 34.87 13.07
N GLY A 20 6.61 33.94 13.49
CA GLY A 20 6.98 32.81 12.64
C GLY A 20 5.70 32.12 12.20
N ALA A 21 5.61 31.74 10.92
CA ALA A 21 4.47 30.94 10.47
C ALA A 21 4.36 29.71 11.40
N ASP A 22 3.21 29.53 12.04
CA ASP A 22 2.97 28.36 12.86
C ASP A 22 3.20 27.10 12.02
N ALA A 23 3.86 26.10 12.59
CA ALA A 23 4.01 24.81 11.93
C ALA A 23 2.63 24.23 11.61
N ALA A 24 2.49 23.61 10.45
CA ALA A 24 1.26 22.91 10.10
C ALA A 24 1.05 21.74 11.08
N PRO A 25 -0.19 21.23 11.23
CA PRO A 25 -0.45 20.16 12.19
C PRO A 25 0.19 18.83 11.74
N THR A 26 0.57 17.99 12.71
CA THR A 26 1.11 16.63 12.50
C THR A 26 0.01 15.57 12.27
N THR A 27 -1.24 16.01 12.29
CA THR A 27 -2.43 15.26 11.87
C THR A 27 -3.31 16.16 11.01
N GLY A 28 -3.90 15.62 9.96
CA GLY A 28 -4.75 16.37 9.03
C GLY A 28 -6.01 15.60 8.68
N VAL A 29 -6.72 16.09 7.67
CA VAL A 29 -7.83 15.39 7.04
C VAL A 29 -7.61 15.33 5.53
N GLY A 30 -7.91 14.17 4.95
CA GLY A 30 -7.72 13.88 3.53
C GLY A 30 -9.02 13.40 2.92
N GLN A 31 -9.31 13.80 1.69
CA GLN A 31 -10.34 13.16 0.89
C GLN A 31 -9.70 12.05 0.07
N VAL A 32 -10.25 10.85 0.21
CA VAL A 32 -9.79 9.63 -0.44
C VAL A 32 -11.01 8.93 -1.04
N PHE A 33 -10.79 8.04 -2.01
CA PHE A 33 -11.72 6.93 -2.15
C PHE A 33 -11.66 6.04 -0.91
N MET A 34 -12.67 5.21 -0.69
CA MET A 34 -12.57 4.12 0.29
C MET A 34 -11.47 3.14 -0.21
N VAL A 35 -11.73 1.86 -0.40
CA VAL A 35 -10.72 1.01 -1.07
C VAL A 35 -10.55 1.47 -2.53
N ASN A 36 -11.62 1.36 -3.30
CA ASN A 36 -11.76 2.00 -4.60
C ASN A 36 -13.26 2.19 -4.92
N PRO A 37 -13.62 2.97 -5.96
CA PRO A 37 -15.01 3.21 -6.33
C PRO A 37 -15.81 1.97 -6.71
N VAL A 38 -15.20 1.00 -7.40
CA VAL A 38 -15.90 -0.24 -7.81
C VAL A 38 -16.18 -1.12 -6.60
N GLN A 39 -15.20 -1.30 -5.72
CA GLN A 39 -15.31 -2.11 -4.51
C GLN A 39 -16.38 -1.57 -3.57
N SER A 40 -16.34 -0.26 -3.29
CA SER A 40 -17.24 0.37 -2.32
C SER A 40 -18.68 0.48 -2.83
N SER A 41 -18.88 0.66 -4.14
CA SER A 41 -20.22 0.80 -4.73
C SER A 41 -20.82 -0.51 -5.27
N GLY A 42 -19.98 -1.48 -5.63
CA GLY A 42 -20.36 -2.67 -6.41
C GLY A 42 -20.68 -2.34 -7.88
N ASN A 43 -20.48 -1.10 -8.32
CA ASN A 43 -20.82 -0.69 -9.69
C ASN A 43 -19.71 -1.05 -10.67
N GLN A 44 -19.90 -2.14 -11.38
CA GLN A 44 -19.00 -2.64 -12.43
C GLN A 44 -19.12 -1.85 -13.76
N ALA A 45 -19.97 -0.81 -13.84
CA ALA A 45 -20.13 0.02 -15.04
C ALA A 45 -19.41 1.36 -14.94
N LEU A 46 -18.63 1.61 -13.87
CA LEU A 46 -17.79 2.79 -13.78
C LEU A 46 -16.70 2.75 -14.86
N THR A 47 -16.34 3.91 -15.38
CA THR A 47 -15.25 4.07 -16.35
C THR A 47 -14.45 5.31 -15.97
N ASP A 48 -13.16 5.33 -16.27
CA ASP A 48 -12.28 6.46 -15.96
C ASP A 48 -12.81 7.80 -16.50
N ASN A 49 -13.15 7.85 -17.79
CA ASN A 49 -13.61 9.06 -18.47
C ASN A 49 -12.67 10.28 -18.28
N LYS A 50 -11.35 10.05 -18.31
CA LYS A 50 -10.27 11.05 -18.24
C LYS A 50 -10.36 11.93 -17.00
N ASP A 51 -10.34 11.30 -15.84
CA ASP A 51 -10.37 11.97 -14.52
C ASP A 51 -11.60 12.84 -14.28
N ALA A 52 -12.67 12.67 -15.06
CA ALA A 52 -13.88 13.44 -14.85
C ALA A 52 -14.52 13.06 -13.51
N ASP A 53 -14.74 14.05 -12.63
CA ASP A 53 -15.41 13.84 -11.34
C ASP A 53 -16.77 13.16 -11.49
N ALA A 54 -17.50 13.46 -12.58
CA ALA A 54 -18.81 12.87 -12.86
C ALA A 54 -18.76 11.35 -13.15
N ALA A 55 -17.57 10.79 -13.41
CA ALA A 55 -17.39 9.37 -13.69
C ALA A 55 -17.52 8.50 -12.43
N VAL A 56 -17.30 9.09 -11.25
CA VAL A 56 -17.33 8.42 -9.96
C VAL A 56 -18.37 9.09 -9.05
N PRO A 57 -19.31 8.35 -8.43
CA PRO A 57 -20.29 8.96 -7.54
C PRO A 57 -19.64 9.54 -6.29
N ALA A 58 -20.17 10.67 -5.80
CA ALA A 58 -19.68 11.33 -4.59
C ALA A 58 -19.65 10.40 -3.35
N SER A 59 -20.50 9.35 -3.32
CA SER A 59 -20.53 8.33 -2.26
C SER A 59 -19.31 7.42 -2.20
N ALA A 60 -18.47 7.40 -3.24
CA ALA A 60 -17.20 6.66 -3.24
C ALA A 60 -16.10 7.41 -2.45
N TYR A 61 -16.26 8.72 -2.28
CA TYR A 61 -15.33 9.56 -1.52
C TYR A 61 -15.66 9.54 -0.04
N VAL A 62 -14.62 9.61 0.77
CA VAL A 62 -14.72 9.76 2.22
C VAL A 62 -13.61 10.66 2.75
N THR A 63 -13.89 11.40 3.82
CA THR A 63 -12.86 12.15 4.54
C THR A 63 -12.29 11.29 5.66
N VAL A 64 -10.96 11.13 5.68
CA VAL A 64 -10.23 10.32 6.66
C VAL A 64 -9.21 11.19 7.42
N PRO A 65 -8.82 10.80 8.64
CA PRO A 65 -7.69 11.42 9.31
C PRO A 65 -6.38 11.05 8.60
N LEU A 66 -5.61 12.05 8.21
CA LEU A 66 -4.22 11.88 7.77
C LEU A 66 -3.32 11.88 9.01
N ARG A 67 -2.68 10.74 9.26
CA ARG A 67 -1.87 10.51 10.45
C ARG A 67 -0.38 10.60 10.09
N ASN A 68 0.45 10.84 11.11
CA ASN A 68 1.90 10.83 11.00
C ASN A 68 2.52 11.91 10.10
N LEU A 69 1.85 13.06 9.91
CA LEU A 69 2.43 14.19 9.16
C LEU A 69 3.56 14.84 9.97
N ASP A 70 4.55 15.40 9.27
CA ASP A 70 5.73 16.03 9.88
C ASP A 70 5.51 17.50 10.28
N GLY A 71 4.35 18.08 9.97
CA GLY A 71 4.03 19.48 10.23
C GLY A 71 4.62 20.48 9.22
N SER A 72 5.17 20.00 8.10
CA SER A 72 5.67 20.84 6.99
C SER A 72 4.57 21.52 6.18
N GLY A 73 3.32 21.06 6.33
CA GLY A 73 2.20 21.45 5.47
C GLY A 73 2.20 20.74 4.12
N THR A 74 3.00 19.68 3.97
CA THR A 74 3.01 18.78 2.80
C THR A 74 2.58 17.38 3.22
N LEU A 75 2.37 16.48 2.25
CA LEU A 75 2.13 15.05 2.50
C LEU A 75 3.45 14.30 2.77
N THR A 76 4.16 14.75 3.81
CA THR A 76 5.43 14.20 4.29
C THR A 76 5.23 13.78 5.74
N GLY A 77 5.78 12.63 6.13
CA GLY A 77 5.48 12.03 7.42
C GLY A 77 6.41 10.91 7.84
N LYS A 78 6.02 10.22 8.91
CA LYS A 78 6.83 9.16 9.53
C LYS A 78 7.06 7.95 8.62
N TRP A 79 6.02 7.54 7.89
CA TRP A 79 6.02 6.33 7.07
C TRP A 79 6.01 6.63 5.57
N VAL A 80 5.65 7.85 5.19
CA VAL A 80 5.41 8.20 3.79
C VAL A 80 5.91 9.60 3.50
N ASN A 81 6.58 9.70 2.37
CA ASN A 81 7.11 10.92 1.80
C ASN A 81 6.60 11.07 0.38
N VAL A 82 5.50 11.80 0.17
CA VAL A 82 5.01 12.02 -1.19
C VAL A 82 5.92 13.02 -1.90
N ARG A 83 6.52 12.56 -3.01
CA ARG A 83 7.38 13.35 -3.90
C ARG A 83 6.67 13.52 -5.23
N ALA A 84 5.89 14.58 -5.37
CA ALA A 84 5.26 14.92 -6.64
C ALA A 84 6.34 15.09 -7.73
N GLU A 85 6.28 14.26 -8.78
CA GLU A 85 7.21 14.33 -9.91
C GLU A 85 6.60 15.10 -11.09
N THR A 86 5.30 14.92 -11.32
CA THR A 86 4.51 15.81 -12.18
C THR A 86 3.25 16.27 -11.44
N GLY A 87 2.67 17.37 -11.90
CA GLY A 87 1.51 17.99 -11.26
C GLY A 87 1.86 18.93 -10.10
N LYS A 88 0.82 19.50 -9.49
CA LYS A 88 0.95 20.42 -8.37
C LYS A 88 1.18 19.63 -7.06
N PRO A 89 2.28 19.88 -6.30
CA PRO A 89 2.45 19.24 -5.01
C PRO A 89 1.34 19.64 -4.04
N ALA A 90 0.74 18.67 -3.36
CA ALA A 90 -0.28 18.90 -2.36
C ALA A 90 0.31 19.65 -1.15
N ARG A 91 -0.30 20.80 -0.82
CA ARG A 91 0.09 21.63 0.33
C ARG A 91 -1.12 22.17 1.06
N SER A 92 -1.05 22.18 2.39
CA SER A 92 -2.10 22.72 3.24
C SER A 92 -1.52 23.28 4.54
N ALA A 93 -1.88 24.53 4.88
CA ALA A 93 -1.44 25.18 6.11
C ALA A 93 -2.26 24.76 7.34
N ASP A 94 -3.53 24.36 7.13
CA ASP A 94 -4.45 23.94 8.19
C ASP A 94 -4.62 22.41 8.26
N GLY A 95 -3.84 21.67 7.46
CA GLY A 95 -3.89 20.20 7.41
C GLY A 95 -5.09 19.63 6.67
N ARG A 96 -5.84 20.43 5.90
CA ARG A 96 -6.95 19.96 5.07
C ARG A 96 -6.49 19.69 3.63
N PHE A 97 -6.54 18.44 3.22
CA PHE A 97 -6.19 17.97 1.86
C PHE A 97 -7.42 17.33 1.21
N VAL A 98 -8.38 18.17 0.81
CA VAL A 98 -9.67 17.74 0.25
C VAL A 98 -9.68 18.09 -1.23
N PHE A 99 -9.50 17.06 -2.06
CA PHE A 99 -9.40 17.16 -3.51
C PHE A 99 -10.30 16.12 -4.17
N THR A 100 -10.71 16.39 -5.40
CA THR A 100 -11.42 15.44 -6.25
C THR A 100 -10.47 14.82 -7.27
N ARG A 101 -10.90 13.74 -7.91
CA ARG A 101 -10.03 12.93 -8.79
C ARG A 101 -9.46 13.69 -9.99
N ASN A 102 -10.16 14.74 -10.47
CA ASN A 102 -9.64 15.63 -11.50
C ASN A 102 -8.44 16.51 -11.08
N GLN A 103 -7.92 16.34 -9.87
CA GLN A 103 -6.79 17.09 -9.34
C GLN A 103 -5.64 16.13 -8.98
N ASP A 104 -4.44 16.39 -9.50
CA ASP A 104 -3.23 15.58 -9.20
C ASP A 104 -2.94 15.46 -7.68
N GLU A 105 -3.43 16.39 -6.87
CA GLU A 105 -3.32 16.33 -5.42
C GLU A 105 -4.14 15.20 -4.78
N PHE A 106 -5.22 14.73 -5.41
CA PHE A 106 -6.05 13.64 -4.89
C PHE A 106 -5.29 12.32 -4.85
N GLU A 107 -4.61 11.96 -5.94
CA GLU A 107 -3.70 10.81 -6.01
C GLU A 107 -2.61 10.85 -4.93
N GLN A 108 -2.07 12.04 -4.66
CA GLN A 108 -1.07 12.23 -3.62
C GLN A 108 -1.65 11.94 -2.22
N VAL A 109 -2.89 12.35 -1.96
CA VAL A 109 -3.59 12.06 -0.69
C VAL A 109 -3.91 10.57 -0.55
N MET A 110 -4.36 9.92 -1.63
CA MET A 110 -4.57 8.47 -1.68
C MET A 110 -3.29 7.72 -1.34
N ALA A 111 -2.18 8.03 -2.02
CA ALA A 111 -0.87 7.42 -1.79
C ALA A 111 -0.40 7.60 -0.33
N TYR A 112 -0.49 8.82 0.21
CA TYR A 112 -0.10 9.09 1.60
C TYR A 112 -0.94 8.28 2.60
N PHE A 113 -2.25 8.25 2.40
CA PHE A 113 -3.15 7.55 3.32
C PHE A 113 -2.95 6.04 3.27
N TRP A 114 -2.91 5.43 2.08
CA TRP A 114 -2.91 3.98 1.93
C TRP A 114 -1.56 3.33 2.31
N VAL A 115 -0.43 3.99 2.05
CA VAL A 115 0.87 3.52 2.56
C VAL A 115 0.94 3.63 4.09
N ASN A 116 0.46 4.73 4.68
CA ASN A 116 0.34 4.84 6.14
C ASN A 116 -0.56 3.74 6.72
N GLN A 117 -1.72 3.50 6.09
CA GLN A 117 -2.69 2.50 6.54
C GLN A 117 -2.12 1.08 6.47
N ALA A 118 -1.34 0.76 5.44
CA ALA A 118 -0.65 -0.53 5.33
C ALA A 118 0.43 -0.70 6.41
N GLN A 119 1.24 0.33 6.65
CA GLN A 119 2.28 0.26 7.69
C GLN A 119 1.66 0.15 9.09
N GLU A 120 0.63 0.94 9.39
CA GLU A 120 -0.09 0.84 10.67
C GLU A 120 -0.81 -0.50 10.83
N TYR A 121 -1.28 -1.11 9.73
CA TYR A 121 -1.82 -2.46 9.76
C TYR A 121 -0.78 -3.47 10.25
N LEU A 122 0.43 -3.46 9.68
CA LEU A 122 1.53 -4.33 10.12
C LEU A 122 1.86 -4.12 11.60
N GLN A 123 1.88 -2.86 12.06
CA GLN A 123 2.09 -2.56 13.48
C GLN A 123 0.96 -3.11 14.36
N SER A 124 -0.29 -2.99 13.91
CA SER A 124 -1.47 -3.44 14.67
C SER A 124 -1.51 -4.95 14.91
N ILE A 125 -0.88 -5.73 14.02
CA ILE A 125 -0.76 -7.19 14.16
C ILE A 125 0.54 -7.63 14.84
N GLY A 126 1.35 -6.68 15.33
CA GLY A 126 2.47 -6.94 16.24
C GLY A 126 3.87 -6.74 15.66
N PHE A 127 4.03 -6.39 14.38
CA PHE A 127 5.36 -6.13 13.80
C PHE A 127 5.93 -4.80 14.33
N GLY A 128 7.09 -4.87 14.98
CA GLY A 128 7.72 -3.75 15.67
C GLY A 128 7.36 -3.64 17.16
N SER A 129 6.58 -4.58 17.69
CA SER A 129 6.28 -4.69 19.12
C SER A 129 6.51 -6.11 19.63
N GLU A 130 5.72 -7.07 19.18
CA GLU A 130 5.81 -8.49 19.53
C GLU A 130 6.68 -9.30 18.55
N LEU A 131 6.68 -8.88 17.29
CA LEU A 131 7.43 -9.47 16.19
C LEU A 131 8.49 -8.48 15.69
N ALA A 132 9.48 -8.97 14.95
CA ALA A 132 10.49 -8.12 14.33
C ALA A 132 9.82 -6.99 13.50
N PRO A 133 10.33 -5.76 13.51
CA PRO A 133 9.79 -4.70 12.65
C PRO A 133 9.95 -5.07 11.18
N VAL A 134 8.96 -4.70 10.35
CA VAL A 134 8.94 -4.91 8.90
C VAL A 134 8.66 -3.55 8.25
N ASN A 135 9.49 -3.18 7.27
CA ASN A 135 9.40 -1.92 6.51
C ASN A 135 9.12 -0.68 7.39
N ALA A 136 9.70 -0.66 8.61
CA ALA A 136 9.44 0.34 9.64
C ALA A 136 10.24 1.63 9.41
N GLU A 137 10.19 2.11 8.17
CA GLU A 137 10.84 3.32 7.69
C GLU A 137 9.92 4.09 6.74
N SER A 138 10.39 5.26 6.31
CA SER A 138 9.60 6.11 5.43
C SER A 138 9.83 5.77 3.98
N GLN A 139 8.76 5.48 3.25
CA GLN A 139 8.79 5.22 1.82
C GLN A 139 8.62 6.51 1.02
N ASP A 140 9.51 6.77 0.06
CA ASP A 140 9.34 7.86 -0.90
C ASP A 140 8.34 7.41 -1.98
N VAL A 141 7.20 8.10 -2.10
CA VAL A 141 6.14 7.73 -3.07
C VAL A 141 6.02 8.80 -4.14
N ARG A 142 6.07 8.37 -5.40
CA ARG A 142 5.97 9.24 -6.56
C ARG A 142 4.73 8.91 -7.37
N THR A 143 3.76 9.81 -7.33
CA THR A 143 2.56 9.76 -8.19
C THR A 143 2.83 10.45 -9.52
N ASN A 144 1.91 10.26 -10.48
CA ASN A 144 1.86 11.01 -11.72
C ASN A 144 3.05 10.83 -12.67
N GLN A 145 3.48 9.60 -12.97
CA GLN A 145 4.45 9.41 -14.06
C GLN A 145 3.81 9.66 -15.44
N TRP A 146 4.53 10.31 -16.34
CA TRP A 146 4.02 10.69 -17.65
C TRP A 146 3.68 9.46 -18.51
N GLY A 147 2.38 9.18 -18.68
CA GLY A 147 1.81 8.37 -19.78
C GLY A 147 2.19 6.89 -19.84
N GLN A 148 2.74 6.31 -18.77
CA GLN A 148 2.95 4.87 -18.67
C GLN A 148 2.06 4.26 -17.58
N ASP A 149 1.36 3.22 -17.99
CA ASP A 149 0.60 2.28 -17.16
C ASP A 149 1.56 1.26 -16.55
N ASN A 150 2.31 1.68 -15.52
CA ASN A 150 3.22 0.80 -14.81
C ASN A 150 3.58 1.38 -13.44
N SER A 151 3.20 0.66 -12.41
CA SER A 151 3.65 0.88 -11.04
C SER A 151 4.77 -0.09 -10.68
N TYR A 152 5.71 0.36 -9.85
CA TYR A 152 6.77 -0.51 -9.33
C TYR A 152 7.39 0.08 -8.06
N SER A 153 7.79 -0.80 -7.15
CA SER A 153 8.78 -0.49 -6.12
C SER A 153 10.21 -0.68 -6.66
N TRP A 154 11.11 0.26 -6.33
CA TRP A 154 12.52 0.17 -6.68
C TRP A 154 13.40 0.12 -5.43
N ASP A 155 13.78 -1.10 -5.06
CA ASP A 155 14.68 -1.47 -3.96
C ASP A 155 15.91 -0.56 -3.79
N LYS A 156 16.66 -0.31 -4.88
CA LYS A 156 17.92 0.45 -4.82
C LYS A 156 17.75 1.91 -4.44
N HIS A 157 16.53 2.45 -4.56
CA HIS A 157 16.24 3.84 -4.26
C HIS A 157 15.16 4.03 -3.18
N ASP A 158 14.55 2.96 -2.70
CA ASP A 158 13.46 2.99 -1.71
C ASP A 158 12.28 3.88 -2.17
N ILE A 159 11.84 3.64 -3.42
CA ILE A 159 10.80 4.44 -4.07
C ILE A 159 9.68 3.54 -4.56
N ILE A 160 8.45 3.91 -4.20
CA ILE A 160 7.23 3.42 -4.83
C ILE A 160 6.84 4.40 -5.94
N ARG A 161 6.67 3.90 -7.16
CA ARG A 161 6.19 4.66 -8.30
C ARG A 161 4.81 4.20 -8.71
N LEU A 162 3.93 5.17 -8.95
CA LEU A 162 2.57 4.95 -9.39
C LEU A 162 2.36 5.56 -10.79
N GLY A 163 1.82 4.75 -11.71
CA GLY A 163 1.60 5.08 -13.12
C GLY A 163 0.35 5.91 -13.39
N LYS A 164 0.09 6.20 -14.68
CA LYS A 164 -1.09 6.91 -15.21
C LYS A 164 -1.75 6.16 -16.37
N GLY A 165 -1.86 4.85 -16.27
CA GLY A 165 -2.48 4.02 -17.29
C GLY A 165 -3.97 3.94 -17.10
N GLY A 166 -4.82 4.13 -18.13
CA GLY A 166 -6.25 3.88 -17.97
C GLY A 166 -6.90 4.75 -16.88
N VAL A 167 -7.09 4.16 -15.70
CA VAL A 167 -7.38 4.85 -14.42
C VAL A 167 -6.06 5.10 -13.73
N ASP A 168 -5.79 6.31 -13.25
CA ASP A 168 -4.53 6.56 -12.55
C ASP A 168 -4.33 5.61 -11.35
N ASP A 169 -3.21 4.89 -11.31
CA ASP A 169 -2.92 3.80 -10.35
C ASP A 169 -3.07 4.26 -8.88
N ALA A 170 -2.77 5.53 -8.63
CA ALA A 170 -2.90 6.16 -7.32
C ALA A 170 -4.36 6.48 -6.92
N GLU A 171 -5.34 6.13 -7.75
CA GLU A 171 -6.77 6.14 -7.40
C GLU A 171 -7.27 4.78 -6.88
N ASP A 172 -6.49 3.70 -6.97
CA ASP A 172 -6.86 2.40 -6.41
C ASP A 172 -5.97 2.04 -5.22
N ALA A 173 -6.58 1.93 -4.03
CA ALA A 173 -5.88 1.54 -2.82
C ALA A 173 -5.11 0.22 -2.97
N GLU A 174 -5.67 -0.71 -3.73
CA GLU A 174 -5.10 -2.05 -3.86
C GLU A 174 -3.82 -2.02 -4.71
N VAL A 175 -3.73 -1.13 -5.70
CA VAL A 175 -2.49 -0.91 -6.46
C VAL A 175 -1.42 -0.26 -5.57
N ILE A 176 -1.78 0.80 -4.82
CA ILE A 176 -0.86 1.47 -3.89
C ILE A 176 -0.27 0.48 -2.87
N VAL A 177 -1.12 -0.35 -2.26
CA VAL A 177 -0.70 -1.30 -1.23
C VAL A 177 0.03 -2.51 -1.83
N HIS A 178 -0.29 -2.91 -3.07
CA HIS A 178 0.47 -3.93 -3.78
C HIS A 178 1.95 -3.52 -3.90
N GLU A 179 2.20 -2.29 -4.35
CA GLU A 179 3.58 -1.77 -4.46
C GLU A 179 4.28 -1.62 -3.11
N TYR A 180 3.54 -1.21 -2.09
CA TYR A 180 4.04 -1.23 -0.72
C TYR A 180 4.41 -2.65 -0.26
N GLY A 181 3.69 -3.67 -0.72
CA GLY A 181 4.02 -5.08 -0.48
C GLY A 181 5.38 -5.49 -1.02
N HIS A 182 5.84 -4.92 -2.14
CA HIS A 182 7.21 -5.12 -2.61
C HIS A 182 8.25 -4.51 -1.68
N ALA A 183 8.02 -3.28 -1.18
CA ALA A 183 8.90 -2.66 -0.18
C ALA A 183 8.96 -3.47 1.12
N VAL A 184 7.83 -4.06 1.54
CA VAL A 184 7.78 -5.01 2.66
C VAL A 184 8.67 -6.23 2.42
N HIS A 185 8.56 -6.87 1.26
CA HIS A 185 9.39 -8.03 0.92
C HIS A 185 10.88 -7.69 0.90
N ASP A 186 11.26 -6.58 0.26
CA ASP A 186 12.67 -6.17 0.12
C ASP A 186 13.30 -5.82 1.48
N ALA A 187 12.53 -5.17 2.38
CA ALA A 187 12.96 -4.90 3.75
C ALA A 187 13.24 -6.18 4.57
N GLN A 188 12.64 -7.31 4.20
CA GLN A 188 12.87 -8.61 4.85
C GLN A 188 13.95 -9.42 4.14
N VAL A 189 14.01 -9.36 2.81
CA VAL A 189 14.91 -10.12 1.95
C VAL A 189 15.39 -9.24 0.80
N THR A 190 16.55 -8.60 1.00
CA THR A 190 17.14 -7.73 -0.03
C THR A 190 17.35 -8.48 -1.35
N GLY A 191 16.83 -7.91 -2.44
CA GLY A 191 16.93 -8.49 -3.78
C GLY A 191 16.02 -9.71 -4.02
N PHE A 192 14.93 -9.82 -3.24
CA PHE A 192 13.91 -10.84 -3.46
C PHE A 192 13.36 -10.80 -4.88
N GLY A 193 12.95 -11.97 -5.39
CA GLY A 193 12.43 -12.10 -6.74
C GLY A 193 13.49 -12.34 -7.82
N SER A 194 14.70 -12.75 -7.45
CA SER A 194 15.79 -13.02 -8.40
C SER A 194 15.59 -14.29 -9.26
N ALA A 195 14.56 -15.09 -8.96
CA ALA A 195 14.09 -16.23 -9.74
C ALA A 195 12.58 -16.14 -10.01
N HIS A 196 12.08 -16.84 -11.03
CA HIS A 196 10.67 -16.75 -11.46
C HIS A 196 9.66 -17.06 -10.34
N GLU A 197 9.90 -18.14 -9.58
CA GLU A 197 9.03 -18.48 -8.45
C GLU A 197 9.12 -17.45 -7.31
N ALA A 198 10.32 -16.94 -7.01
CA ALA A 198 10.48 -15.87 -6.03
C ALA A 198 9.74 -14.59 -6.48
N GLY A 199 9.84 -14.22 -7.76
CA GLY A 199 9.10 -13.08 -8.31
C GLY A 199 7.59 -13.31 -8.21
N SER A 200 7.13 -14.52 -8.54
CA SER A 200 5.72 -14.91 -8.41
C SER A 200 5.21 -14.86 -6.96
N ILE A 201 6.04 -15.24 -5.97
CA ILE A 201 5.74 -15.08 -4.54
C ILE A 201 5.64 -13.58 -4.18
N GLY A 202 6.52 -12.75 -4.74
CA GLY A 202 6.53 -11.30 -4.56
C GLY A 202 5.21 -10.67 -5.01
N GLU A 203 4.83 -10.91 -6.26
CA GLU A 203 3.57 -10.43 -6.85
C GLU A 203 2.34 -10.90 -6.07
N ALA A 204 2.34 -12.18 -5.69
CA ALA A 204 1.25 -12.78 -4.94
C ALA A 204 1.09 -12.18 -3.54
N PHE A 205 2.20 -11.81 -2.89
CA PHE A 205 2.18 -11.15 -1.60
C PHE A 205 1.67 -9.72 -1.70
N GLY A 206 2.07 -8.96 -2.72
CA GLY A 206 1.52 -7.63 -3.00
C GLY A 206 -0.01 -7.66 -3.14
N ASP A 207 -0.52 -8.55 -4.00
CA ASP A 207 -1.98 -8.74 -4.19
C ASP A 207 -2.68 -9.14 -2.87
N TYR A 208 -2.09 -10.05 -2.11
CA TYR A 208 -2.66 -10.51 -0.84
C TYR A 208 -2.69 -9.41 0.23
N LEU A 209 -1.61 -8.64 0.35
CA LEU A 209 -1.49 -7.54 1.31
C LEU A 209 -2.48 -6.43 0.96
N ALA A 210 -2.61 -6.09 -0.32
CA ALA A 210 -3.57 -5.11 -0.84
C ALA A 210 -5.00 -5.40 -0.39
N VAL A 211 -5.50 -6.60 -0.71
CA VAL A 211 -6.84 -7.04 -0.30
C VAL A 211 -6.98 -7.06 1.23
N THR A 212 -5.96 -7.56 1.93
CA THR A 212 -6.01 -7.70 3.39
C THR A 212 -6.09 -6.35 4.09
N VAL A 213 -5.29 -5.38 3.68
CA VAL A 213 -5.28 -4.01 4.23
C VAL A 213 -6.57 -3.29 3.84
N GLY A 214 -7.04 -3.43 2.60
CA GLY A 214 -8.32 -2.86 2.15
C GLY A 214 -9.50 -3.35 2.98
N LEU A 215 -9.60 -4.67 3.21
CA LEU A 215 -10.65 -5.25 4.06
C LEU A 215 -10.53 -4.85 5.53
N ASN A 216 -9.30 -4.73 6.05
CA ASN A 216 -9.10 -4.25 7.41
C ASN A 216 -9.55 -2.79 7.58
N ALA A 217 -9.18 -1.92 6.64
CA ALA A 217 -9.61 -0.52 6.63
C ALA A 217 -11.15 -0.43 6.50
N ALA A 218 -11.76 -1.20 5.59
CA ALA A 218 -13.20 -1.23 5.44
C ALA A 218 -13.91 -1.62 6.75
N GLN A 219 -13.38 -2.62 7.47
CA GLN A 219 -13.88 -2.97 8.79
C GLN A 219 -13.65 -1.85 9.83
N GLN A 220 -12.46 -1.26 9.86
CA GLN A 220 -12.08 -0.20 10.80
C GLN A 220 -12.99 1.03 10.68
N TYR A 221 -13.30 1.44 9.45
CA TYR A 221 -14.06 2.65 9.18
C TYR A 221 -15.55 2.40 8.88
N GLY A 222 -15.99 1.13 8.86
CA GLY A 222 -17.35 0.76 8.52
C GLY A 222 -17.73 1.03 7.06
N TRP A 223 -16.76 0.93 6.15
CA TRP A 223 -17.00 1.12 4.72
C TRP A 223 -17.65 -0.13 4.10
N PRO A 224 -18.51 0.06 3.08
CA PRO A 224 -19.07 -1.06 2.34
C PRO A 224 -17.98 -1.85 1.59
N VAL A 225 -18.23 -3.15 1.44
CA VAL A 225 -17.49 -4.05 0.53
C VAL A 225 -18.54 -4.70 -0.36
N ASN A 226 -18.76 -4.10 -1.54
CA ASN A 226 -19.88 -4.42 -2.43
C ASN A 226 -19.45 -5.11 -3.73
N ALA A 227 -18.15 -5.23 -3.99
CA ALA A 227 -17.58 -6.09 -5.03
C ALA A 227 -16.96 -7.36 -4.42
N PRO A 228 -16.60 -8.38 -5.23
CA PRO A 228 -15.96 -9.59 -4.71
C PRO A 228 -14.65 -9.29 -3.98
N ALA A 229 -14.59 -9.57 -2.68
CA ALA A 229 -13.45 -9.25 -1.83
C ALA A 229 -12.09 -9.82 -2.26
N ALA A 230 -12.07 -10.86 -3.10
CA ALA A 230 -10.83 -11.48 -3.61
C ALA A 230 -10.36 -10.89 -4.94
N CYS A 231 -11.07 -9.89 -5.47
CA CYS A 231 -10.64 -9.12 -6.61
C CYS A 231 -9.50 -8.18 -6.19
N VAL A 232 -8.57 -7.93 -7.11
CA VAL A 232 -7.48 -6.97 -6.89
C VAL A 232 -7.58 -5.91 -7.96
N ALA A 233 -7.49 -4.65 -7.53
CA ALA A 233 -7.47 -3.46 -8.35
C ALA A 233 -8.73 -3.35 -9.23
N ASP A 234 -9.92 -3.53 -8.62
CA ASP A 234 -11.20 -3.51 -9.35
C ASP A 234 -11.39 -2.23 -10.18
N TRP A 235 -10.99 -1.07 -9.62
CA TRP A 235 -11.19 0.22 -10.27
C TRP A 235 -10.22 0.41 -11.41
N ASP A 236 -8.94 0.12 -11.18
CA ASP A 236 -7.93 0.17 -12.24
C ASP A 236 -8.28 -0.77 -13.41
N ALA A 237 -8.74 -1.98 -13.09
CA ALA A 237 -9.09 -3.01 -14.05
C ALA A 237 -10.24 -2.65 -15.02
N VAL A 238 -11.06 -1.63 -14.74
CA VAL A 238 -12.14 -1.21 -15.66
C VAL A 238 -11.58 -0.74 -17.02
N SER A 239 -10.33 -0.31 -17.05
CA SER A 239 -9.64 0.15 -18.26
C SER A 239 -9.10 -0.99 -19.11
N TYR A 240 -8.92 -2.19 -18.54
CA TYR A 240 -8.19 -3.31 -19.18
C TYR A 240 -9.04 -4.55 -19.41
N THR A 241 -10.11 -4.72 -18.63
CA THR A 241 -10.91 -5.94 -18.66
C THR A 241 -12.21 -5.73 -19.41
N ALA A 242 -12.54 -6.66 -20.30
CA ALA A 242 -13.70 -6.54 -21.18
C ALA A 242 -15.02 -6.99 -20.53
N ALA A 243 -14.98 -7.68 -19.39
CA ALA A 243 -16.16 -8.28 -18.76
C ALA A 243 -16.08 -8.19 -17.24
N ALA A 244 -17.25 -7.95 -16.62
CA ALA A 244 -17.41 -7.95 -15.18
C ALA A 244 -17.33 -9.38 -14.58
N PRO A 245 -16.86 -9.54 -13.32
CA PRO A 245 -16.28 -8.48 -12.50
C PRO A 245 -14.91 -8.02 -13.05
N HIS A 246 -14.70 -6.71 -13.06
CA HIS A 246 -13.43 -6.09 -13.43
C HIS A 246 -12.43 -6.38 -12.33
N CYS A 247 -11.49 -7.28 -12.60
CA CYS A 247 -10.41 -7.66 -11.70
C CYS A 247 -9.12 -7.71 -12.49
N LEU A 248 -8.09 -7.00 -12.04
CA LEU A 248 -6.77 -7.12 -12.64
C LEU A 248 -6.27 -8.55 -12.44
N ARG A 249 -6.42 -9.03 -11.19
CA ARG A 249 -6.18 -10.41 -10.78
C ARG A 249 -7.17 -10.83 -9.71
N ARG A 250 -7.20 -12.12 -9.41
CA ARG A 250 -8.00 -12.69 -8.32
C ARG A 250 -7.15 -13.57 -7.42
N ILE A 251 -7.10 -13.23 -6.13
CA ILE A 251 -6.39 -14.05 -5.14
C ILE A 251 -7.15 -15.31 -4.76
N ASP A 252 -8.35 -15.54 -5.29
CA ASP A 252 -9.13 -16.77 -5.10
C ASP A 252 -9.16 -17.68 -6.34
N SER A 253 -8.26 -17.48 -7.31
CA SER A 253 -8.20 -18.34 -8.50
C SER A 253 -7.96 -19.81 -8.14
N ASN A 254 -8.41 -20.75 -8.99
CA ASN A 254 -8.18 -22.18 -8.77
C ASN A 254 -6.88 -22.69 -9.40
N LEU A 255 -5.96 -21.80 -9.80
CA LEU A 255 -4.68 -22.22 -10.36
C LEU A 255 -3.88 -23.04 -9.35
N THR A 256 -3.18 -24.02 -9.88
CA THR A 256 -2.30 -24.93 -9.15
C THR A 256 -0.90 -24.87 -9.75
N TYR A 257 0.07 -25.47 -9.06
CA TYR A 257 1.44 -25.59 -9.56
C TYR A 257 1.51 -26.28 -10.94
N ALA A 258 0.56 -27.15 -11.26
CA ALA A 258 0.46 -27.78 -12.58
C ALA A 258 0.08 -26.80 -13.70
N ASP A 259 -0.47 -25.64 -13.37
CA ASP A 259 -0.88 -24.60 -14.31
C ASP A 259 0.21 -23.54 -14.55
N MET A 260 1.38 -23.67 -13.91
CA MET A 260 2.48 -22.71 -13.99
C MET A 260 3.01 -22.56 -15.42
N THR A 261 3.10 -21.33 -15.93
CA THR A 261 3.58 -21.09 -17.31
C THR A 261 5.07 -20.76 -17.36
N ASN A 262 5.67 -20.29 -16.27
CA ASN A 262 7.04 -19.79 -16.21
C ASN A 262 7.29 -18.61 -17.17
N THR A 263 6.25 -17.82 -17.45
CA THR A 263 6.32 -16.68 -18.38
C THR A 263 5.75 -15.39 -17.80
N SER A 264 4.95 -15.45 -16.74
CA SER A 264 4.40 -14.28 -16.07
C SER A 264 4.36 -14.51 -14.57
N VAL A 265 5.13 -13.71 -13.83
CA VAL A 265 5.16 -13.77 -12.38
C VAL A 265 3.81 -13.39 -11.76
N HIS A 266 3.09 -12.43 -12.35
CA HIS A 266 1.76 -12.06 -11.89
C HIS A 266 0.75 -13.20 -12.05
N ARG A 267 0.75 -13.90 -13.20
CA ARG A 267 -0.15 -15.02 -13.45
C ARG A 267 0.19 -16.20 -12.54
N ASP A 268 1.45 -16.59 -12.49
CA ASP A 268 1.88 -17.75 -11.70
C ASP A 268 1.80 -17.45 -10.19
N GLY A 269 1.92 -16.19 -9.79
CA GLY A 269 1.68 -15.72 -8.42
C GLY A 269 0.26 -15.97 -7.92
N MET A 270 -0.74 -16.02 -8.80
CA MET A 270 -2.13 -16.35 -8.41
C MET A 270 -2.30 -17.76 -7.83
N ILE A 271 -1.33 -18.66 -8.03
CA ILE A 271 -1.24 -19.96 -7.36
C ILE A 271 -0.90 -19.74 -5.87
N TRP A 272 0.10 -18.91 -5.60
CA TRP A 272 0.57 -18.61 -4.25
C TRP A 272 -0.45 -17.76 -3.47
N SER A 273 -0.98 -16.69 -4.06
CA SER A 273 -1.95 -15.81 -3.38
C SER A 273 -3.22 -16.53 -2.99
N ARG A 274 -3.63 -17.56 -3.77
CA ARG A 274 -4.72 -18.45 -3.39
C ARG A 274 -4.45 -19.26 -2.13
N ALA A 275 -3.24 -19.80 -1.97
CA ALA A 275 -2.90 -20.48 -0.73
C ALA A 275 -2.94 -19.51 0.46
N LEU A 276 -2.42 -18.29 0.30
CA LEU A 276 -2.48 -17.25 1.33
C LEU A 276 -3.93 -16.90 1.71
N TRP A 277 -4.80 -16.77 0.72
CA TRP A 277 -6.23 -16.51 0.93
C TRP A 277 -6.93 -17.65 1.67
N ASP A 278 -6.66 -18.90 1.29
CA ASP A 278 -7.21 -20.09 1.97
C ASP A 278 -6.72 -20.18 3.43
N ILE A 279 -5.45 -19.87 3.70
CA ILE A 279 -4.88 -19.78 5.07
C ILE A 279 -5.64 -18.74 5.89
N ARG A 280 -5.85 -17.55 5.31
CA ARG A 280 -6.55 -16.44 5.95
C ARG A 280 -7.98 -16.80 6.32
N ASN A 281 -8.71 -17.43 5.39
CA ASN A 281 -10.09 -17.85 5.61
C ASN A 281 -10.19 -18.93 6.70
N ALA A 282 -9.20 -19.82 6.80
CA ALA A 282 -9.22 -20.90 7.77
C ALA A 282 -8.74 -20.50 9.18
N LEU A 283 -7.78 -19.57 9.28
CA LEU A 283 -7.16 -19.18 10.56
C LEU A 283 -7.69 -17.85 11.12
N GLY A 284 -8.39 -17.06 10.30
CA GLY A 284 -8.69 -15.66 10.57
C GLY A 284 -7.53 -14.73 10.23
N SER A 285 -7.85 -13.47 9.95
CA SER A 285 -6.91 -12.44 9.45
C SER A 285 -5.66 -12.32 10.32
N THR A 286 -5.81 -11.92 11.57
CA THR A 286 -4.66 -11.61 12.45
C THR A 286 -3.69 -12.77 12.58
N LYS A 287 -4.18 -14.01 12.70
CA LYS A 287 -3.30 -15.18 12.84
C LYS A 287 -2.57 -15.48 11.53
N ALA A 288 -3.31 -15.52 10.42
CA ALA A 288 -2.75 -15.80 9.11
C ALA A 288 -1.70 -14.76 8.70
N ASP A 289 -2.02 -13.49 8.83
CA ASP A 289 -1.18 -12.39 8.35
C ASP A 289 0.13 -12.32 9.17
N ARG A 290 0.04 -12.57 10.48
CA ARG A 290 1.23 -12.74 11.34
C ARG A 290 2.11 -13.89 10.88
N ILE A 291 1.54 -15.03 10.50
CA ILE A 291 2.31 -16.18 9.98
C ILE A 291 2.96 -15.82 8.64
N ILE A 292 2.18 -15.28 7.72
CA ILE A 292 2.58 -15.05 6.32
C ILE A 292 3.67 -13.99 6.24
N VAL A 293 3.53 -12.87 6.95
CA VAL A 293 4.55 -11.82 6.98
C VAL A 293 5.78 -12.29 7.75
N ASN A 294 5.63 -13.00 8.86
CA ASN A 294 6.78 -13.46 9.65
C ASN A 294 7.58 -14.57 8.94
N ALA A 295 6.93 -15.38 8.09
CA ALA A 295 7.60 -16.44 7.33
C ALA A 295 8.61 -15.88 6.31
N GLN A 296 8.34 -14.69 5.75
CA GLN A 296 9.18 -14.07 4.72
C GLN A 296 10.61 -13.78 5.21
N PHE A 297 10.81 -13.54 6.50
CA PHE A 297 12.16 -13.41 7.09
C PHE A 297 13.04 -14.66 6.94
N GLY A 298 12.42 -15.82 6.69
CA GLY A 298 13.13 -17.08 6.43
C GLY A 298 13.38 -17.36 4.95
N PHE A 299 13.00 -16.46 4.05
CA PHE A 299 13.20 -16.63 2.60
C PHE A 299 14.59 -16.15 2.17
N ALA A 300 15.00 -16.61 1.00
CA ALA A 300 16.17 -16.17 0.24
C ALA A 300 15.75 -15.48 -1.08
N PRO A 301 16.63 -14.70 -1.73
CA PRO A 301 16.33 -13.98 -2.97
C PRO A 301 15.71 -14.80 -4.11
N ASP A 302 16.01 -16.10 -4.17
CA ASP A 302 15.61 -17.05 -5.21
C ASP A 302 14.66 -18.14 -4.68
N THR A 303 14.00 -17.90 -3.55
CA THR A 303 13.12 -18.87 -2.89
C THR A 303 12.10 -19.49 -3.84
N THR A 304 12.05 -20.82 -3.84
CA THR A 304 11.04 -21.60 -4.56
C THR A 304 9.73 -21.67 -3.78
N PHE A 305 8.61 -21.95 -4.46
CA PHE A 305 7.31 -22.19 -3.85
C PHE A 305 7.37 -23.29 -2.79
N SER A 306 8.14 -24.36 -3.05
CA SER A 306 8.31 -25.46 -2.09
C SER A 306 9.00 -24.99 -0.81
N ALA A 307 10.10 -24.23 -0.95
CA ALA A 307 10.86 -23.72 0.18
C ALA A 307 10.06 -22.68 0.99
N ALA A 308 9.36 -21.76 0.31
CA ALA A 308 8.49 -20.79 0.94
C ALA A 308 7.34 -21.47 1.70
N ALA A 309 6.70 -22.50 1.10
CA ALA A 309 5.59 -23.20 1.73
C ALA A 309 6.03 -23.94 3.00
N LEU A 310 7.16 -24.67 2.94
CA LEU A 310 7.73 -25.35 4.10
C LEU A 310 8.13 -24.37 5.21
N THR A 311 8.72 -23.23 4.85
CA THR A 311 9.08 -22.17 5.80
C THR A 311 7.85 -21.55 6.46
N THR A 312 6.78 -21.33 5.70
CA THR A 312 5.51 -20.81 6.20
C THR A 312 4.83 -21.81 7.14
N VAL A 313 4.86 -23.10 6.82
CA VAL A 313 4.36 -24.18 7.72
C VAL A 313 5.17 -24.24 9.01
N ALA A 314 6.51 -24.16 8.93
CA ALA A 314 7.38 -24.15 10.10
C ALA A 314 7.14 -22.91 10.98
N THR A 315 6.89 -21.75 10.36
CA THR A 315 6.52 -20.52 11.05
C THR A 315 5.19 -20.66 11.79
N ALA A 316 4.17 -21.21 11.13
CA ALA A 316 2.88 -21.50 11.74
C ALA A 316 2.99 -22.46 12.94
N GLN A 317 3.82 -23.51 12.80
CA GLN A 317 4.12 -24.46 13.88
C GLN A 317 4.74 -23.77 15.08
N SER A 318 5.72 -22.90 14.85
CA SER A 318 6.43 -22.17 15.90
C SER A 318 5.52 -21.20 16.64
N MET A 319 4.72 -20.43 15.91
CA MET A 319 3.90 -19.36 16.48
C MET A 319 2.60 -19.85 17.12
N TYR A 320 1.96 -20.86 16.53
CA TYR A 320 0.58 -21.26 16.87
C TYR A 320 0.38 -22.78 16.98
N GLY A 321 1.45 -23.57 16.90
CA GLY A 321 1.40 -25.01 17.12
C GLY A 321 0.88 -25.84 15.93
N PRO A 322 0.73 -27.16 16.13
CA PRO A 322 0.53 -28.12 15.03
C PRO A 322 -0.79 -27.97 14.30
N ALA A 323 -1.85 -27.49 14.97
CA ALA A 323 -3.12 -27.26 14.31
C ALA A 323 -3.01 -26.18 13.21
N ALA A 324 -2.36 -25.04 13.52
CA ALA A 324 -2.13 -23.99 12.54
C ALA A 324 -1.19 -24.43 11.42
N ALA A 325 -0.13 -25.17 11.75
CA ALA A 325 0.80 -25.73 10.77
C ALA A 325 0.09 -26.67 9.78
N ASN A 326 -0.81 -27.52 10.26
CA ASN A 326 -1.58 -28.42 9.40
C ASN A 326 -2.54 -27.65 8.48
N THR A 327 -3.19 -26.59 8.98
CA THR A 327 -4.02 -25.71 8.14
C THR A 327 -3.21 -25.06 7.03
N VAL A 328 -2.03 -24.52 7.35
CA VAL A 328 -1.13 -23.89 6.37
C VAL A 328 -0.64 -24.91 5.35
N ARG A 329 -0.21 -26.10 5.79
CA ARG A 329 0.22 -27.18 4.90
C ARG A 329 -0.89 -27.59 3.95
N ALA A 330 -2.13 -27.73 4.46
CA ALA A 330 -3.28 -28.11 3.65
C ALA A 330 -3.59 -27.09 2.55
N ALA A 331 -3.47 -25.79 2.83
CA ALA A 331 -3.71 -24.73 1.84
C ALA A 331 -2.70 -24.80 0.68
N PHE A 332 -1.41 -24.95 0.97
CA PHE A 332 -0.39 -25.10 -0.06
C PHE A 332 -0.48 -26.44 -0.81
N ALA A 333 -0.79 -27.54 -0.11
CA ALA A 333 -1.01 -28.84 -0.73
C ALA A 333 -2.22 -28.82 -1.68
N ALA A 334 -3.27 -28.06 -1.36
CA ALA A 334 -4.42 -27.86 -2.24
C ALA A 334 -4.08 -27.11 -3.53
N ARG A 335 -2.94 -26.39 -3.57
CA ARG A 335 -2.39 -25.77 -4.79
C ARG A 335 -1.40 -26.68 -5.53
N GLY A 336 -1.17 -27.91 -5.05
CA GLY A 336 -0.23 -28.84 -5.66
C GLY A 336 1.24 -28.42 -5.56
N ILE A 337 1.59 -27.56 -4.60
CA ILE A 337 3.00 -27.17 -4.39
C ILE A 337 3.82 -28.41 -4.01
N PRO A 338 4.96 -28.67 -4.69
CA PRO A 338 5.73 -29.87 -4.44
C PRO A 338 6.41 -29.89 -3.06
N GLY A 339 6.68 -31.10 -2.54
CA GLY A 339 7.49 -31.29 -1.33
C GLY A 339 6.80 -31.04 0.01
N LEU A 340 5.47 -30.97 0.05
CA LEU A 340 4.65 -30.78 1.25
C LEU A 340 4.09 -32.07 1.84
#